data_AF-A0A2N0I0V9-F1
#
_entry.id   AF-A0A2N0I0V9-F1
#
_cell.length_a   1.000
_cell.length_b   1.000
_cell.length_c   1.000
_cell.angle_alpha   90.00
_cell.angle_beta   90.00
_cell.angle_gamma   90.00
#
_symmetry.space_group_name_H-M   'P 1'
#
loop_
_entity.id
_entity.type
_entity.pdbx_description
1 polymer ?
#
loop_
_entity_poly.entity_id
_entity_poly.type
_entity_poly.pdbx_seq_one_letter_code
_entity_poly.pdbx_strand_id
1 'polypeptide(L)'
;MKFTKVLLGLTLGAIVMPSIALADDPNDPDMRDPRNRARDKAIIKKLNQDQLAYVRKRDAQYAEGWRAYREQNGNVRGRGVDESEYRDSMADYQRERARYERDRAAWRRAVQLCQSGHYQYCDG
;
A
#
# COMPACT_ATOMS: atom_id res chain seq x y z
N MET A 1 32.37 55.47 -11.63
CA MET A 1 32.77 54.17 -11.06
C MET A 1 32.65 54.23 -9.55
N LYS A 2 31.81 53.37 -8.96
CA LYS A 2 31.82 52.93 -7.55
C LYS A 2 30.74 51.84 -7.41
N PHE A 3 31.15 50.57 -7.50
CA PHE A 3 30.33 49.39 -7.23
C PHE A 3 30.41 49.06 -5.75
N THR A 4 29.29 49.04 -5.04
CA THR A 4 29.12 48.53 -3.66
C THR A 4 27.62 48.62 -3.34
N LYS A 5 26.84 47.63 -2.87
CA LYS A 5 27.09 46.37 -2.16
C LYS A 5 25.96 45.38 -2.53
N VAL A 6 26.31 44.13 -2.80
CA VAL A 6 25.40 42.98 -2.74
C VAL A 6 25.30 42.56 -1.28
N LEU A 7 24.08 42.42 -0.74
CA LEU A 7 23.66 41.48 0.32
C LEU A 7 22.38 41.96 1.03
N LEU A 8 21.27 41.26 0.80
CA LEU A 8 20.17 40.99 1.73
C LEU A 8 19.27 39.99 0.96
N GLY A 9 19.03 38.75 1.36
CA GLY A 9 18.96 38.16 2.69
C GLY A 9 17.77 37.21 2.65
N LEU A 10 17.95 36.06 1.99
CA LEU A 10 16.93 35.04 1.76
C LEU A 10 16.61 34.33 3.08
N THR A 11 15.59 34.77 3.81
CA THR A 11 15.07 34.05 4.99
C THR A 11 13.56 34.22 5.12
N LEU A 12 12.80 33.35 4.47
CA LEU A 12 11.44 33.00 4.91
C LEU A 12 11.11 31.57 4.49
N GLY A 13 11.94 30.62 4.91
CA GLY A 13 11.61 29.20 4.90
C GLY A 13 10.91 28.86 6.21
N ALA A 14 9.60 29.07 6.29
CA ALA A 14 8.81 28.57 7.41
C ALA A 14 8.86 27.04 7.38
N ILE A 15 9.52 26.45 8.38
CA ILE A 15 9.61 25.01 8.57
C ILE A 15 8.22 24.51 8.97
N VAL A 16 7.48 23.92 8.03
CA VAL A 16 6.29 23.14 8.35
C VAL A 16 6.77 21.78 8.87
N MET A 17 7.07 21.70 10.16
CA MET A 17 7.34 20.39 10.78
C MET A 17 6.01 19.64 10.96
N PRO A 18 5.89 18.39 10.49
CA PRO A 18 4.73 17.56 10.79
C PRO A 18 4.75 17.22 12.28
N SER A 19 3.76 17.70 13.03
CA SER A 19 3.51 17.23 14.40
C SER A 19 3.09 15.76 14.36
N ILE A 20 3.76 14.90 15.13
CA ILE A 20 3.35 13.51 15.32
C ILE A 20 2.06 13.52 16.14
N ALA A 21 0.92 13.46 15.48
CA ALA A 21 -0.32 13.10 16.15
C ALA A 21 -0.21 11.62 16.57
N LEU A 22 -0.13 11.37 17.88
CA LEU A 22 -0.42 10.04 18.40
C LEU A 22 -1.88 9.74 18.08
N ALA A 23 -2.14 8.55 17.53
CA ALA A 23 -3.51 8.13 17.19
C ALA A 23 -4.43 8.15 18.43
N ASP A 24 -3.86 7.89 19.60
CA ASP A 24 -4.46 8.07 20.91
C ASP A 24 -3.55 8.94 21.77
N ASP A 25 -3.93 10.21 21.98
CA ASP A 25 -3.20 11.10 22.89
C ASP A 25 -3.58 10.76 24.34
N PRO A 26 -2.66 10.22 25.17
CA PRO A 26 -2.96 9.91 26.56
C PRO A 26 -3.27 11.15 27.41
N ASN A 27 -2.96 12.35 26.92
CA ASN A 27 -3.20 13.63 27.60
C ASN A 27 -4.37 14.42 27.00
N ASP A 28 -5.20 13.82 26.14
CA ASP A 28 -6.34 14.48 25.52
C ASP A 28 -7.28 15.09 26.58
N PRO A 29 -7.45 16.43 26.63
CA PRO A 29 -8.31 17.08 27.60
C PRO A 29 -9.79 16.67 27.44
N ASP A 30 -10.25 16.37 26.23
CA ASP A 30 -11.64 15.95 25.97
C ASP A 30 -11.92 14.58 26.59
N MET A 31 -10.91 13.70 26.67
CA MET A 31 -11.02 12.38 27.29
C MET A 31 -10.93 12.39 28.81
N ARG A 32 -10.76 13.56 29.45
CA ARG A 32 -10.81 13.71 30.91
C ARG A 32 -12.25 13.68 31.45
N ASP A 33 -13.25 14.05 30.65
CA ASP A 33 -14.67 13.98 31.03
C ASP A 33 -15.22 12.53 30.90
N PRO A 34 -15.79 11.93 31.96
CA PRO A 34 -16.39 10.59 31.88
C PRO A 34 -17.52 10.44 30.86
N ARG A 35 -18.26 11.52 30.55
CA ARG A 35 -19.34 11.52 29.56
C ARG A 35 -18.80 11.37 28.15
N ASN A 36 -17.68 12.03 27.85
CA ASN A 36 -16.99 11.92 26.57
C ASN A 36 -16.45 10.51 26.37
N ARG A 37 -15.81 9.93 27.39
CA ARG A 37 -15.36 8.53 27.35
C ARG A 37 -16.51 7.54 27.17
N ALA A 38 -17.64 7.77 27.82
CA ALA A 38 -18.82 6.90 27.68
C ALA A 38 -19.41 6.95 26.26
N ARG A 39 -19.49 8.15 25.68
CA ARG A 39 -19.93 8.35 24.29
C ARG A 39 -18.98 7.68 23.31
N ASP A 40 -17.68 7.90 23.47
CA ASP A 40 -16.66 7.31 22.60
C ASP A 40 -16.68 5.77 22.66
N LYS A 41 -16.73 5.20 23.87
CA LYS A 41 -16.90 3.75 24.06
C LYS A 41 -18.15 3.20 23.36
N ALA A 42 -19.25 3.94 23.39
CA ALA A 42 -20.48 3.54 22.68
C ALA A 42 -20.29 3.56 21.16
N ILE A 43 -19.61 4.56 20.62
CA ILE A 43 -19.27 4.66 19.20
C ILE A 43 -18.36 3.50 18.78
N ILE A 44 -17.24 3.28 19.49
CA ILE A 44 -16.31 2.18 19.20
C ILE A 44 -17.02 0.83 19.26
N LYS A 45 -17.87 0.61 20.28
CA LYS A 45 -18.65 -0.63 20.38
C LYS A 45 -19.53 -0.83 19.15
N LYS A 46 -20.22 0.21 18.70
CA LYS A 46 -21.06 0.15 17.50
C LYS A 46 -20.22 -0.17 16.26
N LEU A 47 -19.11 0.53 16.06
CA LEU A 47 -18.21 0.28 14.92
C LEU A 47 -17.68 -1.16 14.91
N ASN A 48 -17.29 -1.68 16.07
CA ASN A 48 -16.83 -3.07 16.20
C ASN A 48 -17.93 -4.09 15.89
N GLN A 49 -19.17 -3.81 16.30
CA GLN A 49 -20.32 -4.67 16.00
C GLN A 49 -20.65 -4.66 14.50
N ASP A 50 -20.64 -3.48 13.89
CA ASP A 50 -20.90 -3.31 12.45
C ASP A 50 -19.80 -4.01 11.62
N GLN A 51 -18.53 -3.87 12.02
CA GLN A 51 -17.41 -4.54 11.37
C GLN A 51 -17.47 -6.06 11.55
N LEU A 52 -17.83 -6.55 12.75
CA LEU A 52 -18.02 -7.97 12.99
C LEU A 52 -19.14 -8.54 12.09
N ALA A 53 -20.24 -7.82 11.94
CA ALA A 53 -21.34 -8.22 11.06
C ALA A 53 -20.89 -8.28 9.59
N TYR A 54 -20.12 -7.28 9.14
CA TYR A 54 -19.53 -7.26 7.81
C TYR A 54 -18.59 -8.45 7.56
N VAL A 55 -17.64 -8.70 8.47
CA VAL A 55 -16.69 -9.82 8.35
C VAL A 55 -17.40 -11.16 8.34
N ARG A 56 -18.41 -11.36 9.21
CA ARG A 56 -19.22 -12.58 9.21
C ARG A 56 -19.94 -12.80 7.88
N LYS A 57 -20.54 -11.75 7.32
CA LYS A 57 -21.20 -11.82 6.01
C LYS A 57 -20.21 -12.20 4.91
N ARG A 58 -19.06 -11.52 4.87
CA ARG A 58 -17.99 -11.78 3.91
C ARG A 58 -17.47 -13.22 4.03
N ASP A 59 -17.20 -13.68 5.24
CA ASP A 59 -16.65 -15.01 5.49
C ASP A 59 -17.68 -16.11 5.17
N ALA A 60 -18.98 -15.86 5.37
CA ALA A 60 -20.04 -16.76 4.92
C ALA A 60 -20.06 -16.91 3.39
N GLN A 61 -19.92 -15.79 2.66
CA GLN A 61 -19.81 -15.81 1.19
C GLN A 61 -18.59 -16.61 0.72
N TYR A 62 -17.43 -16.42 1.34
CA TYR A 62 -16.25 -17.21 1.01
C TYR A 62 -16.41 -18.69 1.40
N ALA A 63 -17.04 -18.99 2.54
CA ALA A 63 -17.27 -20.36 2.98
C ALA A 63 -18.11 -21.17 1.99
N GLU A 64 -19.05 -20.55 1.29
CA GLU A 64 -19.77 -21.16 0.17
C GLU A 64 -18.84 -21.49 -1.01
N GLY A 65 -18.02 -20.52 -1.45
CA GLY A 65 -17.04 -20.74 -2.51
C GLY A 65 -16.02 -21.83 -2.18
N TRP A 66 -15.50 -21.83 -0.94
CA TRP A 66 -14.57 -22.86 -0.47
C TRP A 66 -15.22 -24.23 -0.29
N ARG A 67 -16.49 -24.30 0.10
CA ARG A 67 -17.24 -25.56 0.13
C ARG A 67 -17.39 -26.13 -1.28
N ALA A 68 -17.84 -25.32 -2.24
CA ALA A 68 -17.95 -25.73 -3.64
C ALA A 68 -16.60 -26.18 -4.22
N TYR A 69 -15.52 -25.42 -3.94
CA TYR A 69 -14.16 -25.81 -4.33
C TYR A 69 -13.75 -27.15 -3.72
N ARG A 70 -13.98 -27.37 -2.43
CA ARG A 70 -13.66 -28.64 -1.75
C ARG A 70 -14.54 -29.81 -2.20
N GLU A 71 -15.79 -29.57 -2.57
CA GLU A 71 -16.65 -30.62 -3.14
C GLU A 71 -16.17 -31.01 -4.55
N GLN A 72 -15.79 -30.03 -5.37
CA GLN A 72 -15.24 -30.27 -6.70
C GLN A 72 -13.81 -30.87 -6.67
N ASN A 73 -12.99 -30.48 -5.70
CA ASN A 73 -11.57 -30.83 -5.60
C ASN A 73 -11.24 -31.73 -4.40
N GLY A 74 -12.24 -32.33 -3.75
CA GLY A 74 -12.10 -33.09 -2.50
C GLY A 74 -11.20 -34.33 -2.61
N ASN A 75 -10.95 -34.78 -3.84
CA ASN A 75 -10.06 -35.89 -4.18
C ASN A 75 -8.63 -35.45 -4.59
N VAL A 76 -8.29 -34.16 -4.53
CA VAL A 76 -6.97 -33.64 -4.93
C VAL A 76 -5.89 -33.88 -3.85
N ARG A 77 -6.26 -34.37 -2.66
CA ARG A 77 -5.31 -34.73 -1.58
C ARG A 77 -4.31 -35.86 -1.92
N GLY A 78 -4.41 -36.46 -3.11
CA GLY A 78 -3.45 -37.45 -3.61
C GLY A 78 -2.71 -37.05 -4.89
N ARG A 79 -2.95 -35.85 -5.44
CA ARG A 79 -2.17 -35.36 -6.58
C ARG A 79 -0.87 -34.80 -6.02
N GLY A 80 0.18 -35.62 -6.00
CA GLY A 80 1.53 -35.10 -5.79
C GLY A 80 1.73 -33.93 -6.75
N VAL A 81 2.16 -32.78 -6.23
CA VAL A 81 2.63 -31.69 -7.08
C VAL A 81 3.78 -32.27 -7.87
N ASP A 82 3.61 -32.38 -9.18
CA ASP A 82 4.68 -32.85 -10.05
C ASP A 82 5.85 -31.89 -9.86
N GLU A 83 6.96 -32.38 -9.31
CA GLU A 83 8.13 -31.57 -9.02
C GLU A 83 8.65 -30.89 -10.30
N SER A 84 8.42 -31.51 -11.46
CA SER A 84 8.73 -30.92 -12.76
C SER A 84 7.82 -29.72 -13.08
N GLU A 85 6.51 -29.82 -12.83
CA GLU A 85 5.55 -28.71 -13.02
C GLU A 85 5.91 -27.51 -12.12
N TYR A 86 6.28 -27.76 -10.86
CA TYR A 86 6.73 -26.70 -9.95
C TYR A 86 8.03 -26.05 -10.44
N ARG A 87 9.00 -26.86 -10.89
CA ARG A 87 10.27 -26.35 -11.42
C ARG A 87 10.06 -25.51 -12.68
N ASP A 88 9.21 -25.96 -13.59
CA ASP A 88 8.90 -25.25 -14.83
C ASP A 88 8.15 -23.95 -14.52
N SER A 89 7.15 -23.99 -13.63
CA SER A 89 6.47 -22.79 -13.13
C SER A 89 7.45 -21.78 -12.53
N MET A 90 8.42 -22.25 -11.74
CA MET A 90 9.45 -21.39 -11.16
C MET A 90 10.36 -20.82 -12.25
N ALA A 91 10.76 -21.61 -13.24
CA ALA A 91 11.57 -21.14 -14.35
C ALA A 91 10.83 -20.06 -15.17
N ASP A 92 9.53 -20.22 -15.38
CA ASP A 92 8.67 -19.28 -16.08
C ASP A 92 8.58 -17.95 -15.34
N TYR A 93 8.32 -18.00 -14.03
CA TYR A 93 8.32 -16.83 -13.16
C TYR A 93 9.66 -16.08 -13.21
N GLN A 94 10.79 -16.78 -13.18
CA GLN A 94 12.10 -16.13 -13.28
C GLN A 94 12.32 -15.46 -14.64
N ARG A 95 11.85 -16.06 -15.74
CA ARG A 95 11.93 -15.44 -17.07
C ARG A 95 11.07 -14.19 -17.18
N GLU A 96 9.85 -14.25 -16.66
CA GLU A 96 8.94 -13.11 -16.62
C GLU A 96 9.49 -11.98 -15.76
N ARG A 97 10.02 -12.31 -14.59
CA ARG A 97 10.68 -11.35 -13.70
C ARG A 97 11.87 -10.67 -14.40
N ALA A 98 12.73 -11.44 -15.05
CA ALA A 98 13.86 -10.90 -15.79
C ALA A 98 13.40 -10.00 -16.96
N ARG A 99 12.28 -10.33 -17.62
CA ARG A 99 11.68 -9.48 -18.66
C ARG A 99 11.18 -8.17 -18.07
N TYR A 100 10.41 -8.23 -17.00
CA TYR A 100 9.90 -7.06 -16.29
C TYR A 100 11.04 -6.14 -15.84
N GLU A 101 12.13 -6.68 -15.29
CA GLU A 101 13.29 -5.89 -14.87
C GLU A 101 13.98 -5.18 -16.04
N ARG A 102 14.10 -5.84 -17.20
CA ARG A 102 14.61 -5.22 -18.43
C ARG A 102 13.69 -4.12 -18.93
N ASP A 103 12.39 -4.38 -19.00
CA ASP A 103 11.38 -3.40 -19.45
C ASP A 103 11.37 -2.18 -18.52
N ARG A 104 11.47 -2.40 -17.20
CA ARG A 104 11.62 -1.33 -16.20
C ARG A 104 12.90 -0.53 -16.35
N ALA A 105 14.01 -1.15 -16.74
CA ALA A 105 15.27 -0.46 -16.99
C ALA A 105 15.22 0.36 -18.28
N ALA A 106 14.63 -0.20 -19.34
CA ALA A 106 14.42 0.49 -20.61
C ALA A 106 13.52 1.72 -20.42
N TRP A 107 12.41 1.57 -19.71
CA TRP A 107 11.51 2.68 -19.38
C TRP A 107 12.22 3.78 -18.59
N ARG A 108 12.98 3.43 -17.54
CA ARG A 108 13.77 4.41 -16.77
C ARG A 108 14.75 5.19 -17.64
N ARG A 109 15.39 4.52 -18.60
CA ARG A 109 16.30 5.15 -19.56
C ARG A 109 15.55 6.08 -20.52
N ALA A 110 14.40 5.66 -21.05
CA ALA A 110 13.58 6.48 -21.94
C ALA A 110 13.12 7.77 -21.24
N VAL A 111 12.65 7.66 -19.99
CA VAL A 111 12.28 8.80 -19.15
C VAL A 111 13.46 9.77 -18.98
N GLN A 112 14.65 9.26 -18.66
CA GLN A 112 15.85 10.10 -18.50
C GLN A 112 16.21 10.84 -19.79
N LEU A 113 16.14 10.16 -20.94
CA LEU A 113 16.43 10.74 -22.25
C LEU A 113 15.39 11.80 -22.64
N CYS A 114 14.11 11.55 -22.38
CA CYS A 114 13.04 12.53 -22.57
C CYS A 114 13.30 13.79 -21.73
N GLN A 115 13.61 13.62 -20.44
CA GLN A 115 13.92 14.72 -19.52
C GLN A 115 15.18 15.51 -19.93
N SER A 116 16.13 14.88 -20.63
CA SER A 116 17.31 15.54 -21.17
C SER A 116 17.09 16.19 -22.54
N GLY A 117 15.84 16.26 -23.03
CA GLY A 117 15.47 16.93 -24.29
C GLY A 117 15.48 16.04 -25.52
N HIS A 118 15.72 14.73 -25.39
CA HIS A 118 15.56 13.78 -26.50
C HIS A 118 14.09 13.35 -26.63
N TYR A 119 13.27 14.24 -27.17
CA TYR A 119 11.81 14.09 -27.22
C TYR A 119 11.32 12.84 -27.95
N GLN A 120 12.12 12.25 -28.84
CA GLN A 120 11.83 10.96 -29.48
C GLN A 120 11.66 9.78 -28.51
N TYR A 121 12.03 9.93 -27.23
CA TYR A 121 11.86 8.93 -26.17
C TYR A 121 10.75 9.26 -25.17
N CYS A 122 9.93 10.30 -25.41
CA CYS A 122 8.89 10.73 -24.47
C CYS A 122 7.59 9.91 -24.51
N ASP A 123 7.37 9.10 -25.55
CA ASP A 123 6.16 8.25 -25.71
C ASP A 123 6.34 6.82 -25.17
N GLY A 124 7.33 6.62 -24.29
CA GLY A 124 7.68 5.32 -23.70
C GLY A 124 6.74 4.85 -22.60
#